data_AF-A0A2E3NBR4-F1
#
_entry.id   AF-A0A2E3NBR4-F1
#
_cell.length_a   1.000
_cell.length_b   1.000
_cell.length_c   1.000
_cell.angle_alpha   90.00
_cell.angle_beta   90.00
_cell.angle_gamma   90.00
#
_symmetry.space_group_name_H-M   'P 1'
#
loop_
_entity.id
_entity.type
_entity.pdbx_description
1 polymer ?
#
loop_
_entity_poly.entity_id
_entity_poly.type
_entity_poly.pdbx_seq_one_letter_code
_entity_poly.pdbx_strand_id
1 'polypeptide(L)'
;ELVLDTRGSAVGDTEIGLFGAEGNLIAENDDAPDLGLLSRITIALTPGTYYIATGAYNTTFNPAGFSVVAPPSITDAFIVNVISGENNAAPIALSSSGVNASGPLWFSLLVE
;
A
#
# COMPACT_ATOMS: atom_id res chain seq x y z
N GLU A 1 -10.67 -12.72 -2.08
CA GLU A 1 -9.87 -11.86 -1.20
C GLU A 1 -8.69 -11.34 -2.01
N LEU A 2 -8.31 -10.09 -1.79
CA LEU A 2 -7.16 -9.45 -2.40
C LEU A 2 -6.09 -9.25 -1.33
N VAL A 3 -4.84 -9.46 -1.73
CA VAL A 3 -3.68 -9.10 -0.95
C VAL A 3 -2.96 -7.96 -1.66
N LEU A 4 -2.73 -6.88 -0.92
CA LEU A 4 -1.91 -5.74 -1.31
C LEU A 4 -0.64 -5.82 -0.48
N ASP A 5 0.54 -5.90 -1.10
CA ASP A 5 1.81 -5.90 -0.37
C ASP A 5 2.83 -4.96 -1.00
N THR A 6 3.90 -4.70 -0.26
CA THR A 6 5.03 -3.88 -0.71
C THR A 6 6.29 -4.69 -1.04
N ARG A 7 6.16 -6.01 -1.24
CA ARG A 7 7.28 -6.91 -1.48
C ARG A 7 8.05 -6.50 -2.74
N GLY A 8 9.37 -6.38 -2.59
CA GLY A 8 10.27 -5.97 -3.67
C GLY A 8 10.55 -4.47 -3.73
N SER A 9 9.95 -3.67 -2.84
CA SER A 9 10.36 -2.28 -2.63
C SER A 9 11.85 -2.19 -2.32
N ALA A 10 12.48 -1.13 -2.82
CA ALA A 10 13.85 -0.77 -2.45
C ALA A 10 13.89 -0.09 -1.08
N VAL A 11 12.79 0.57 -0.70
CA VAL A 11 12.55 1.03 0.66
C VAL A 11 12.47 -0.19 1.58
N GLY A 12 13.37 -0.25 2.57
CA GLY A 12 13.53 -1.42 3.42
C GLY A 12 12.51 -1.55 4.56
N ASP A 13 11.82 -0.45 4.89
CA ASP A 13 10.82 -0.36 5.95
C ASP A 13 9.64 0.47 5.42
N THR A 14 8.56 -0.21 5.07
CA THR A 14 7.42 0.40 4.38
C THR A 14 6.18 0.38 5.26
N GLU A 15 5.29 1.31 5.02
CA GLU A 15 3.92 1.32 5.52
C GLU A 15 2.94 1.47 4.35
N ILE A 16 1.77 0.82 4.44
CA ILE A 16 0.73 0.86 3.39
C ILE A 16 -0.63 1.24 3.99
N GLY A 17 -1.36 2.09 3.28
CA GLY A 17 -2.74 2.48 3.60
C GLY A 17 -3.65 2.35 2.38
N LEU A 18 -4.85 1.81 2.58
CA LEU A 18 -5.90 1.64 1.57
C LEU A 18 -7.06 2.59 1.86
N PHE A 19 -7.46 3.36 0.86
CA PHE A 19 -8.51 4.35 0.94
C PHE A 19 -9.65 4.05 -0.04
N GLY A 20 -10.87 4.35 0.39
CA GLY A 20 -12.06 4.37 -0.45
C GLY A 20 -12.09 5.57 -1.41
N ALA A 21 -13.08 5.60 -2.29
CA ALA A 21 -13.23 6.66 -3.29
C ALA A 21 -13.48 8.04 -2.66
N GLU A 22 -14.09 8.07 -1.47
CA GLU A 22 -14.38 9.28 -0.69
C GLU A 22 -13.20 9.71 0.19
N GLY A 23 -12.07 8.98 0.15
CA GLY A 23 -10.86 9.30 0.91
C GLY A 23 -10.92 8.91 2.39
N ASN A 24 -11.84 8.02 2.76
CA ASN A 24 -11.83 7.36 4.06
C ASN A 24 -10.79 6.22 4.08
N LEU A 25 -10.05 6.11 5.17
CA LEU A 25 -9.14 4.98 5.40
C LEU A 25 -9.97 3.71 5.61
N ILE A 26 -9.62 2.64 4.90
CA ILE A 26 -10.27 1.32 4.98
C ILE A 26 -9.40 0.38 5.81
N ALA A 27 -8.09 0.36 5.53
CA ALA A 27 -7.13 -0.50 6.19
C ALA A 27 -5.73 0.11 6.09
N GLU A 28 -4.86 -0.21 7.03
CA GLU A 28 -3.44 0.15 7.01
C GLU A 28 -2.63 -0.98 7.63
N ASN A 29 -1.35 -1.05 7.31
CA ASN A 29 -0.41 -1.97 7.94
C ASN A 29 1.03 -1.44 7.86
N ASP A 30 1.78 -1.65 8.93
CA ASP A 30 3.21 -1.34 9.04
C ASP A 30 4.02 -2.56 8.59
N ASP A 31 4.08 -3.60 9.44
CA ASP A 31 4.84 -4.82 9.15
C ASP A 31 3.96 -6.04 8.86
N ALA A 32 4.32 -6.84 7.86
CA ALA A 32 3.77 -8.17 7.67
C ALA A 32 4.73 -9.22 8.26
N PRO A 33 4.28 -10.10 9.17
CA PRO A 33 5.16 -11.02 9.90
C PRO A 33 6.07 -11.90 9.03
N ASP A 34 5.65 -12.23 7.81
CA ASP A 34 6.37 -13.06 6.85
C ASP A 34 7.13 -12.27 5.78
N LEU A 35 7.07 -10.93 5.80
CA LEU A 35 7.82 -10.04 4.90
C LEU A 35 8.86 -9.17 5.61
N GLY A 36 9.04 -9.33 6.92
CA GLY A 36 9.93 -8.47 7.71
C GLY A 36 9.31 -7.08 7.91
N LEU A 37 10.04 -6.02 7.53
CA LEU A 37 9.58 -4.63 7.66
C LEU A 37 8.76 -4.14 6.45
N LEU A 38 8.21 -5.07 5.67
CA LEU A 38 7.39 -4.77 4.51
C LEU A 38 5.93 -5.05 4.82
N SER A 39 5.04 -4.23 4.29
CA SER A 39 3.64 -4.22 4.68
C SER A 39 2.75 -5.12 3.83
N ARG A 40 1.62 -5.52 4.41
CA ARG A 40 0.56 -6.25 3.72
C ARG A 40 -0.82 -5.87 4.24
N ILE A 41 -1.78 -5.69 3.34
CA ILE A 41 -3.21 -5.66 3.62
C ILE A 41 -3.87 -6.85 2.94
N THR A 42 -4.66 -7.61 3.70
CA THR A 42 -5.51 -8.68 3.19
C THR A 42 -6.97 -8.26 3.37
N ILE A 43 -7.74 -8.16 2.29
CA ILE A 43 -9.08 -7.59 2.33
C ILE A 43 -9.99 -8.09 1.20
N ALA A 44 -11.30 -8.12 1.46
CA ALA A 44 -12.33 -8.28 0.44
C ALA A 44 -12.86 -6.91 0.00
N LEU A 45 -12.72 -6.58 -1.28
CA LEU A 45 -13.23 -5.33 -1.87
C LEU A 45 -14.39 -5.63 -2.81
N THR A 46 -15.37 -4.74 -2.79
CA THR A 46 -16.44 -4.69 -3.78
C THR A 46 -15.93 -3.99 -5.06
N PRO A 47 -16.58 -4.18 -6.21
CA PRO A 47 -16.23 -3.42 -7.41
C PRO A 47 -16.26 -1.92 -7.15
N GLY A 48 -15.23 -1.21 -7.60
CA GLY A 48 -15.02 0.19 -7.26
C GLY A 48 -13.57 0.67 -7.49
N THR A 49 -13.37 1.97 -7.30
CA THR A 49 -12.03 2.58 -7.34
C THR A 49 -11.51 2.78 -5.93
N TYR A 50 -10.26 2.36 -5.71
CA TYR A 50 -9.56 2.47 -4.45
C TYR A 50 -8.20 3.14 -4.65
N TYR A 51 -7.68 3.73 -3.58
CA TYR A 51 -6.40 4.43 -3.59
C TYR A 51 -5.47 3.82 -2.55
N ILE A 52 -4.22 3.60 -2.93
CA ILE A 52 -3.21 2.99 -2.07
C ILE A 52 -2.13 4.04 -1.85
N ALA A 53 -1.86 4.37 -0.60
CA ALA A 53 -0.73 5.19 -0.20
C ALA A 53 0.37 4.29 0.36
N THR A 54 1.60 4.53 -0.05
CA THR A 54 2.79 3.95 0.56
C THR A 54 3.69 5.04 1.11
N GLY A 55 4.32 4.77 2.24
CA GLY A 55 5.36 5.62 2.81
C GLY A 55 6.42 4.77 3.50
N ALA A 56 7.55 5.37 3.86
CA ALA A 56 8.52 4.73 4.73
C ALA A 56 8.12 4.94 6.18
N TYR A 57 8.62 4.11 7.10
CA TYR A 57 8.49 4.38 8.52
C TYR A 57 8.99 5.80 8.86
N ASN A 58 8.23 6.66 9.56
CA ASN A 58 6.99 6.49 10.31
C ASN A 58 5.79 7.24 9.67
N THR A 59 5.09 6.59 8.74
CA THR A 59 3.96 7.22 8.04
C THR A 59 2.72 7.28 8.93
N THR A 60 1.85 8.24 8.68
CA THR A 60 0.57 8.40 9.39
C THR A 60 -0.54 8.51 8.38
N PHE A 61 -1.50 7.58 8.42
CA PHE A 61 -2.69 7.59 7.58
C PHE A 61 -3.88 8.12 8.39
N ASN A 62 -4.31 9.35 8.11
CA ASN A 62 -5.45 9.91 8.81
C ASN A 62 -6.75 9.30 8.28
N PRO A 63 -7.79 9.12 9.13
CA PRO A 63 -8.99 8.37 8.75
C PRO A 63 -9.82 8.95 7.60
N ALA A 64 -9.61 10.21 7.21
CA ALA A 64 -10.43 10.90 6.21
C ALA A 64 -9.63 11.90 5.37
N GLY A 65 -10.15 12.19 4.17
CA GLY A 65 -9.69 13.28 3.31
C GLY A 65 -8.38 13.02 2.58
N PHE A 66 -8.03 11.75 2.31
CA PHE A 66 -6.75 11.36 1.68
C PHE A 66 -5.53 11.95 2.39
N SER A 67 -5.63 12.16 3.71
CA SER A 67 -4.59 12.85 4.46
C SER A 67 -3.56 11.84 4.97
N VAL A 68 -2.40 11.82 4.32
CA VAL A 68 -1.27 10.96 4.69
C VAL A 68 -0.02 11.81 4.89
N VAL A 69 0.65 11.60 6.02
CA VAL A 69 1.91 12.27 6.36
C VAL A 69 3.00 11.22 6.36
N ALA A 70 3.86 11.23 5.35
CA ALA A 70 4.99 10.30 5.23
C ALA A 70 6.33 11.06 5.37
N PRO A 71 7.40 10.40 5.84
CA PRO A 71 8.73 10.99 5.89
C PRO A 71 9.18 11.53 4.52
N PRO A 72 9.85 12.70 4.48
CA PRO A 72 10.42 13.23 3.25
C PRO A 72 11.77 12.56 2.93
N SER A 73 12.33 12.90 1.77
CA SER A 73 13.67 12.51 1.31
C SER A 73 13.86 11.01 1.04
N ILE A 74 12.76 10.27 0.88
CA ILE A 74 12.80 8.87 0.44
C ILE A 74 12.94 8.84 -1.10
N THR A 75 14.13 8.52 -1.59
CA THR A 75 14.41 8.44 -3.03
C THR A 75 14.34 7.03 -3.60
N ASP A 76 14.19 6.04 -2.72
CA ASP A 76 14.07 4.64 -3.12
C ASP A 76 12.66 4.34 -3.62
N ALA A 77 12.57 3.34 -4.50
CA ALA A 77 11.30 2.96 -5.09
C ALA A 77 10.44 2.15 -4.12
N PHE A 78 9.16 2.50 -4.06
CA PHE A 78 8.11 1.65 -3.52
C PHE A 78 7.54 0.79 -4.64
N ILE A 79 7.18 -0.43 -4.31
CA ILE A 79 6.39 -1.34 -5.14
C ILE A 79 5.10 -1.65 -4.42
N VAL A 80 3.98 -1.69 -5.14
CA VAL A 80 2.71 -2.26 -4.67
C VAL A 80 2.34 -3.41 -5.58
N ASN A 81 2.09 -4.58 -4.98
CA ASN A 81 1.60 -5.76 -5.67
C ASN A 81 0.14 -6.01 -5.32
N VAL A 82 -0.61 -6.54 -6.28
CA VAL A 82 -1.98 -7.05 -6.09
C VAL A 82 -1.96 -8.54 -6.38
N ILE A 83 -2.43 -9.33 -5.42
CA ILE A 83 -2.48 -10.80 -5.49
C ILE A 83 -3.90 -11.26 -5.17
N SER A 84 -4.44 -12.16 -5.98
CA SER A 84 -5.74 -12.78 -5.75
C SER A 84 -5.57 -14.09 -4.98
N GLY A 85 -6.00 -14.13 -3.72
CA GLY A 85 -5.85 -15.30 -2.85
C GLY A 85 -5.47 -14.91 -1.43
N GLU A 86 -5.04 -15.90 -0.63
CA GLU A 86 -4.63 -15.69 0.75
C GLU A 86 -3.11 -15.52 0.86
N ASN A 87 -2.65 -14.57 1.68
CA ASN A 87 -1.26 -14.42 2.15
C ASN A 87 -0.18 -14.70 1.09
N ASN A 88 -0.29 -14.09 -0.08
CA ASN A 88 0.67 -14.24 -1.18
C ASN A 88 0.87 -15.68 -1.69
N ALA A 89 -0.07 -16.59 -1.46
CA ALA A 89 -0.02 -17.96 -1.95
C ALA A 89 -0.15 -18.05 -3.48
N ALA A 90 -0.71 -17.02 -4.11
CA ALA A 90 -0.86 -16.91 -5.55
C ALA A 90 0.23 -16.01 -6.18
N PRO A 91 0.49 -16.15 -7.49
CA PRO A 91 1.34 -15.22 -8.22
C PRO A 91 0.83 -13.78 -8.17
N ILE A 92 1.75 -12.82 -8.32
CA ILE A 92 1.41 -11.40 -8.46
C ILE A 92 0.57 -11.20 -9.72
N ALA A 93 -0.64 -10.66 -9.55
CA ALA A 93 -1.56 -10.37 -10.65
C ALA A 93 -1.26 -9.01 -11.28
N LEU A 94 -0.99 -7.99 -10.45
CA LEU A 94 -0.60 -6.65 -10.87
C LEU A 94 0.56 -6.16 -10.00
N SER A 95 1.44 -5.36 -10.57
CA SER A 95 2.53 -4.69 -9.85
C SER A 95 2.75 -3.32 -10.44
N SER A 96 2.97 -2.34 -9.57
CA SER A 96 3.36 -0.99 -9.97
C SER A 96 4.43 -0.47 -9.03
N SER A 97 5.30 0.39 -9.54
CA SER A 97 6.37 0.99 -8.76
C SER A 97 6.52 2.48 -9.03
N GLY A 98 7.15 3.19 -8.10
CA GLY A 98 7.44 4.59 -8.26
C GLY A 98 8.26 5.15 -7.10
N VAL A 99 8.58 6.43 -7.19
CA VAL A 99 9.33 7.18 -6.18
C VAL A 99 8.58 8.47 -5.91
N ASN A 100 8.44 8.84 -4.64
CA ASN A 100 8.08 10.20 -4.25
C ASN A 100 8.95 10.64 -3.07
N ALA A 101 9.88 11.57 -3.34
CA ALA A 101 10.80 12.09 -2.32
C ALA A 101 10.13 13.11 -1.38
N SER A 102 8.87 13.48 -1.61
CA SER A 102 8.14 14.43 -0.77
C SER A 102 6.75 13.89 -0.45
N GLY A 103 6.70 13.09 0.62
CA GLY A 103 5.47 12.51 1.14
C GLY A 103 5.13 11.15 0.53
N PRO A 104 3.88 10.68 0.70
CA PRO A 104 3.47 9.35 0.28
C PRO A 104 3.48 9.20 -1.24
N LEU A 105 3.77 8.00 -1.71
CA LEU A 105 3.53 7.61 -3.11
C LEU A 105 2.13 7.01 -3.21
N TRP A 106 1.35 7.47 -4.18
CA TRP A 106 -0.04 7.04 -4.38
C TRP A 106 -0.19 6.19 -5.64
N PHE A 107 -1.02 5.17 -5.52
CA PHE A 107 -1.49 4.31 -6.62
C PHE A 107 -3.02 4.28 -6.62
N SER A 108 -3.61 3.91 -7.76
CA SER A 108 -5.05 3.65 -7.89
C SER A 108 -5.29 2.21 -8.32
N LEU A 109 -6.32 1.58 -7.75
CA LEU A 109 -6.76 0.25 -8.10
C LEU A 109 -8.24 0.29 -8.52
N LEU A 110 -8.53 -0.18 -9.73
CA LEU A 110 -9.89 -0.47 -10.17
C LEU A 110 -10.18 -1.94 -9.90
N VAL A 111 -11.23 -2.21 -9.13
CA VAL A 111 -11.79 -3.56 -8.92
C VAL A 111 -13.05 -3.68 -9.77
N GLU A 112 -13.12 -4.70 -10.62
CA GLU A 112 -14.24 -5.00 -11.53
C GLU A 112 -15.07 -6.19 -11.05
#